data_AF-A0A3S4B5R6-F1
#
_entry.id   AF-A0A3S4B5R6-F1
#
_cell.length_a   1.000
_cell.length_b   1.000
_cell.length_c   1.000
_cell.angle_alpha   90.00
_cell.angle_beta   90.00
_cell.angle_gamma   90.00
#
_symmetry.space_group_name_H-M   'P 1'
#
loop_
_entity.id
_entity.type
_entity.pdbx_description
1 polymer ?
#
loop_
_entity_poly.entity_id
_entity_poly.type
_entity_poly.pdbx_seq_one_letter_code
_entity_poly.pdbx_strand_id
1 'polypeptide(L)'
;MHASLKVVYDAMAIGDIDGLRTHLLKSIQNDANTATRMLEKIPEARKQAKVPSAESELCDLYLESCAVSLAPEVRAQALLNLGSLIDEILSRDDITRLPSDERLDQLWREIRKGDMNPTLSHAIIETSGSIMAVFVSRDSDKLDNMEWRVRSWGDMLSDCLDVDNPFDTRYAAAVALRSFFSGARRLSLDSKYLPVLSALYDGLIDDDEEVREAAASAASALTGAAAVAPAAADGLVGWLRERFGESEEFRARLVCRMVGQAYTLPGPLQLVPAEKQLCKALDFDDSLFAAEEQNLFIDEVRETARWRRAFADLRHSGEDQSFGCLKSWVEEGLNCLIGLAQEEDGPLGWTSNQHVFAVCARVLLSAVAITGIGQDEGAVIVELLRKFREVGEKCRIHGSLLSMARLVSVAYKMP
;
A
#
# COMPACT_ATOMS: atom_id res chain seq x y z
N MET A 1 -3.92 21.01 35.58
CA MET A 1 -2.78 20.32 34.95
C MET A 1 -1.89 19.54 35.93
N HIS A 2 -1.00 20.12 36.76
CA HIS A 2 -0.07 19.32 37.61
C HIS A 2 -0.78 18.33 38.56
N ALA A 3 -1.88 18.76 39.20
CA ALA A 3 -2.71 17.88 40.02
C ALA A 3 -3.34 16.73 39.20
N SER A 4 -3.81 17.01 37.99
CA SER A 4 -4.42 16.02 37.08
C SER A 4 -3.41 14.97 36.61
N LEU A 5 -2.16 15.37 36.36
CA LEU A 5 -1.09 14.43 36.00
C LEU A 5 -0.71 13.54 37.18
N LYS A 6 -0.66 14.11 38.39
CA LYS A 6 -0.43 13.33 39.61
C LYS A 6 -1.48 12.24 39.79
N VAL A 7 -2.76 12.54 39.52
CA VAL A 7 -3.84 11.56 39.56
C VAL A 7 -3.59 10.39 38.61
N VAL A 8 -3.07 10.62 37.40
CA VAL A 8 -2.73 9.54 36.45
C VAL A 8 -1.69 8.59 37.06
N TYR A 9 -0.60 9.14 37.60
CA TYR A 9 0.46 8.32 38.20
C TYR A 9 0.01 7.60 39.47
N ASP A 10 -0.67 8.30 40.38
CA ASP A 10 -1.17 7.73 41.64
C ASP A 10 -2.16 6.59 41.36
N ALA A 11 -3.11 6.81 40.44
CA ALA A 11 -4.11 5.81 40.05
C ALA A 11 -3.46 4.57 39.40
N MET A 12 -2.51 4.76 38.47
CA MET A 12 -1.78 3.63 37.89
C MET A 12 -0.95 2.87 38.93
N ALA A 13 -0.30 3.56 39.86
CA ALA A 13 0.55 2.93 40.87
C ALA A 13 -0.22 2.01 41.82
N ILE A 14 -1.48 2.33 42.13
CA ILE A 14 -2.33 1.54 43.04
C ILE A 14 -3.36 0.67 42.29
N GLY A 15 -3.41 0.75 40.96
CA GLY A 15 -4.37 -0.01 40.13
C GLY A 15 -5.81 0.54 40.15
N ASP A 16 -6.01 1.80 40.52
CA ASP A 16 -7.33 2.45 40.59
C ASP A 16 -7.78 3.00 39.23
N ILE A 17 -8.13 2.09 38.30
CA ILE A 17 -8.56 2.48 36.95
C ILE A 17 -9.90 3.22 36.97
N ASP A 18 -10.80 2.90 37.89
CA ASP A 18 -12.10 3.57 38.03
C ASP A 18 -11.96 5.02 38.53
N GLY A 19 -11.03 5.25 39.46
CA GLY A 19 -10.63 6.60 39.87
C GLY A 19 -10.06 7.39 38.70
N LEU A 20 -9.12 6.82 37.94
CA LEU A 20 -8.60 7.45 36.73
C LEU A 20 -9.73 7.76 35.73
N ARG A 21 -10.63 6.80 35.47
CA ARG A 21 -11.77 6.97 34.56
C ARG A 21 -12.63 8.16 34.97
N THR A 22 -13.04 8.21 36.23
CA THR A 22 -13.87 9.29 36.76
C THR A 22 -13.21 10.65 36.59
N HIS A 23 -11.91 10.76 36.91
CA HIS A 23 -11.17 12.01 36.79
C HIS A 23 -10.93 12.43 35.33
N LEU A 24 -10.64 11.48 34.44
CA LEU A 24 -10.41 11.75 33.03
C LEU A 24 -11.70 12.21 32.34
N LEU A 25 -12.81 11.50 32.51
CA LEU A 25 -14.10 11.86 31.89
C LEU A 25 -14.58 13.23 32.37
N LYS A 26 -14.40 13.53 33.67
CA LYS A 26 -14.65 14.87 34.19
C LYS A 26 -13.75 15.91 33.53
N SER A 27 -12.48 15.59 33.29
CA SER A 27 -11.55 16.52 32.62
C SER A 27 -11.94 16.76 31.17
N ILE A 28 -12.38 15.73 30.43
CA ILE A 28 -12.88 15.84 29.05
C ILE A 28 -14.00 16.87 28.95
N GLN A 29 -14.94 16.86 29.90
CA GLN A 29 -16.07 17.80 29.92
C GLN A 29 -15.69 19.25 30.27
N ASN A 30 -14.58 19.45 30.98
CA ASN A 30 -14.23 20.76 31.54
C ASN A 30 -13.07 21.45 30.81
N ASP A 31 -12.07 20.69 30.37
CA ASP A 31 -10.85 21.20 29.73
C ASP A 31 -10.18 20.10 28.87
N ALA A 32 -10.39 20.18 27.56
CA ALA A 32 -9.81 19.26 26.58
C ALA A 32 -8.28 19.20 26.67
N ASN A 33 -7.60 20.32 26.96
CA ASN A 33 -6.14 20.33 27.07
C ASN A 33 -5.66 19.50 28.26
N THR A 34 -6.29 19.65 29.44
CA THR A 34 -5.97 18.83 30.60
C THR A 34 -6.27 17.35 30.32
N ALA A 35 -7.38 17.03 29.64
CA ALA A 35 -7.72 15.66 29.29
C ALA A 35 -6.70 15.02 28.32
N THR A 36 -6.30 15.74 27.27
CA THR A 36 -5.26 15.29 26.33
C THR A 36 -3.94 15.03 27.06
N ARG A 37 -3.50 15.95 27.92
CA ARG A 37 -2.28 15.75 28.74
C ARG A 37 -2.37 14.57 29.69
N MET A 38 -3.55 14.27 30.24
CA MET A 38 -3.75 13.06 31.02
C MET A 38 -3.61 11.81 30.15
N LEU A 39 -4.27 11.77 28.98
CA LEU A 39 -4.18 10.67 28.03
C LEU A 39 -2.73 10.41 27.57
N GLU A 40 -1.97 11.45 27.25
CA GLU A 40 -0.53 11.36 26.90
C GLU A 40 0.31 10.65 27.97
N LYS A 41 -0.05 10.80 29.25
CA LYS A 41 0.72 10.26 30.39
C LYS A 41 0.33 8.87 30.85
N ILE A 42 -0.82 8.35 30.43
CA ILE A 42 -1.27 7.01 30.83
C ILE A 42 -0.29 5.91 30.38
N PRO A 43 0.21 5.86 29.12
CA PRO A 43 1.13 4.81 28.71
C PRO A 43 2.45 4.81 29.51
N GLU A 44 2.99 5.99 29.79
CA GLU A 44 4.19 6.18 30.61
C GLU A 44 3.96 5.69 32.05
N ALA A 45 2.87 6.15 32.68
CA ALA A 45 2.50 5.75 34.03
C ALA A 45 2.24 4.24 34.14
N ARG A 46 1.60 3.63 33.14
CA ARG A 46 1.40 2.17 33.07
C ARG A 46 2.72 1.41 33.02
N LYS A 47 3.69 1.84 32.20
CA LYS A 47 5.00 1.18 32.12
C LYS A 47 5.76 1.21 33.45
N GLN A 48 5.55 2.25 34.25
CA GLN A 48 6.14 2.37 35.59
C GLN A 48 5.38 1.55 36.64
N ALA A 49 4.06 1.45 36.49
CA ALA A 49 3.20 0.63 37.34
C ALA A 49 3.40 -0.86 37.01
N LYS A 50 3.90 -1.65 37.96
CA LYS A 50 4.07 -3.10 37.79
C LYS A 50 2.75 -3.89 37.89
N VAL A 51 1.63 -3.31 37.46
CA VAL A 51 0.27 -3.89 37.62
C VAL A 51 -0.13 -4.59 36.30
N PRO A 52 -0.19 -5.94 36.25
CA PRO A 52 -0.31 -6.68 34.99
C PRO A 52 -1.74 -6.79 34.40
N SER A 53 -2.76 -6.18 35.01
CA SER A 53 -4.16 -6.57 34.78
C SER A 53 -5.13 -5.44 34.36
N ALA A 54 -4.65 -4.28 33.94
CA ALA A 54 -5.52 -3.12 33.66
C ALA A 54 -5.84 -2.91 32.16
N GLU A 55 -5.46 -3.83 31.29
CA GLU A 55 -5.44 -3.58 29.84
C GLU A 55 -6.84 -3.52 29.24
N SER A 56 -7.76 -4.39 29.69
CA SER A 56 -9.15 -4.37 29.23
C SER A 56 -9.85 -3.09 29.70
N GLU A 57 -9.61 -2.69 30.94
CA GLU A 57 -10.18 -1.49 31.54
C GLU A 57 -9.65 -0.20 30.88
N LEU A 58 -8.37 -0.20 30.48
CA LEU A 58 -7.76 0.91 29.74
C LEU A 58 -8.26 1.01 28.30
N CYS A 59 -8.40 -0.13 27.60
CA CYS A 59 -9.08 -0.18 26.30
C CYS A 59 -10.48 0.46 26.41
N ASP A 60 -11.21 0.09 27.45
CA ASP A 60 -12.55 0.62 27.71
C ASP A 60 -12.55 2.12 28.01
N LEU A 61 -11.55 2.61 28.74
CA LEU A 61 -11.37 4.01 29.03
C LEU A 61 -11.11 4.83 27.76
N TYR A 62 -10.27 4.33 26.85
CA TYR A 62 -9.99 5.02 25.58
C TYR A 62 -11.20 5.06 24.65
N LEU A 63 -11.95 3.96 24.56
CA LEU A 63 -13.20 3.90 23.82
C LEU A 63 -14.22 4.91 24.35
N GLU A 64 -14.40 4.96 25.67
CA GLU A 64 -15.32 5.91 26.31
C GLU A 64 -14.87 7.36 26.11
N SER A 65 -13.57 7.63 26.20
CA SER A 65 -12.99 8.96 25.93
C SER A 65 -13.31 9.43 24.50
N CYS A 66 -13.24 8.53 23.52
CA CYS A 66 -13.59 8.83 22.12
C CYS A 66 -15.09 9.08 21.91
N ALA A 67 -15.94 8.43 22.70
CA ALA A 67 -17.40 8.54 22.60
C ALA A 67 -17.94 9.80 23.31
N VAL A 68 -17.34 10.20 24.43
CA VAL A 68 -17.78 11.36 25.23
C VAL A 68 -17.21 12.68 24.70
N SER A 69 -16.01 12.67 24.11
CA SER A 69 -15.38 13.88 23.59
C SER A 69 -15.76 14.16 22.13
N LEU A 70 -16.07 15.42 21.84
CA LEU A 70 -16.10 15.96 20.46
C LEU A 70 -14.79 16.68 20.09
N ALA A 71 -13.89 16.91 21.05
CA ALA A 71 -12.62 17.60 20.83
C ALA A 71 -11.63 16.69 20.06
N PRO A 72 -11.15 17.09 18.87
CA PRO A 72 -10.32 16.24 18.02
C PRO A 72 -9.04 15.74 18.70
N GLU A 73 -8.34 16.59 19.46
CA GLU A 73 -7.09 16.27 20.15
C GLU A 73 -7.26 15.19 21.23
N VAL A 74 -8.38 15.20 21.96
CA VAL A 74 -8.69 14.18 22.97
C VAL A 74 -8.93 12.84 22.29
N ARG A 75 -9.71 12.85 21.19
CA ARG A 75 -10.04 11.64 20.44
C ARG A 75 -8.80 11.06 19.77
N ALA A 76 -7.98 11.89 19.13
CA ALA A 76 -6.73 11.47 18.51
C ALA A 76 -5.81 10.77 19.52
N GLN A 77 -5.56 11.40 20.68
CA GLN A 77 -4.69 10.80 21.69
C GLN A 77 -5.27 9.50 22.28
N ALA A 78 -6.59 9.44 22.49
CA ALA A 78 -7.24 8.22 22.95
C ALA A 78 -7.12 7.08 21.92
N LEU A 79 -7.24 7.38 20.63
CA LEU A 79 -7.11 6.39 19.54
C LEU A 79 -5.70 5.87 19.40
N LEU A 80 -4.69 6.73 19.45
CA LEU A 80 -3.28 6.32 19.39
C LEU A 80 -2.93 5.40 20.57
N ASN A 81 -3.38 5.76 21.77
CA ASN A 81 -3.20 4.92 22.95
C ASN A 81 -3.93 3.58 22.83
N LEU A 82 -5.16 3.58 22.28
CA LEU A 82 -5.93 2.37 22.03
C LEU A 82 -5.23 1.45 21.03
N GLY A 83 -4.78 1.99 19.88
CA GLY A 83 -4.06 1.24 18.86
C GLY A 83 -2.80 0.59 19.40
N SER A 84 -1.95 1.37 20.09
CA SER A 84 -0.74 0.86 20.73
C SER A 84 -1.03 -0.22 21.76
N LEU A 85 -2.10 -0.09 22.56
CA LEU A 85 -2.47 -1.10 23.55
C LEU A 85 -3.00 -2.39 22.89
N ILE A 86 -3.80 -2.26 21.82
CA ILE A 86 -4.27 -3.41 21.03
C ILE A 86 -3.08 -4.15 20.41
N ASP A 87 -2.12 -3.44 19.81
CA ASP A 87 -0.93 -4.04 19.21
C ASP A 87 -0.11 -4.82 20.26
N GLU A 88 0.07 -4.25 21.45
CA GLU A 88 0.74 -4.94 22.56
C GLU A 88 -0.01 -6.21 22.98
N ILE A 89 -1.34 -6.16 23.10
CA ILE A 89 -2.17 -7.32 23.46
C ILE A 89 -2.07 -8.41 22.37
N LEU A 90 -2.23 -8.04 21.10
CA LEU A 90 -2.13 -8.95 19.95
C LEU A 90 -0.74 -9.58 19.85
N SER A 91 0.32 -8.85 20.16
CA SER A 91 1.70 -9.38 20.16
C SER A 91 1.90 -10.54 21.14
N ARG A 92 1.05 -10.62 22.18
CA ARG A 92 1.06 -11.67 23.21
C ARG A 92 -0.01 -12.74 22.99
N ASP A 93 -0.79 -12.66 21.91
CA ASP A 93 -1.91 -13.58 21.59
C ASP A 93 -2.99 -13.61 22.69
N ASP A 94 -3.15 -12.55 23.48
CA ASP A 94 -4.15 -12.48 24.57
C ASP A 94 -5.46 -11.83 24.11
N ILE A 95 -6.17 -12.53 23.23
CA ILE A 95 -7.40 -12.05 22.58
C ILE A 95 -8.52 -11.73 23.61
N THR A 96 -8.43 -12.29 24.83
CA THR A 96 -9.44 -12.12 25.88
C THR A 96 -9.47 -10.70 26.47
N ARG A 97 -8.37 -9.95 26.34
CA ARG A 97 -8.25 -8.56 26.84
C ARG A 97 -8.64 -7.49 25.82
N LEU A 98 -8.87 -7.89 24.57
CA LEU A 98 -9.23 -6.98 23.49
C LEU A 98 -10.69 -6.52 23.63
N PRO A 99 -11.03 -5.27 23.22
CA PRO A 99 -12.42 -4.81 23.15
C PRO A 99 -13.33 -5.76 22.37
N SER A 100 -14.63 -5.80 22.65
CA SER A 100 -15.58 -6.58 21.84
C SER A 100 -15.74 -6.00 20.42
N ASP A 101 -16.15 -6.84 19.47
CA ASP A 101 -16.32 -6.43 18.08
C ASP A 101 -17.41 -5.36 17.93
N GLU A 102 -18.49 -5.45 18.73
CA GLU A 102 -19.58 -4.45 18.73
C GLU A 102 -19.09 -3.07 19.18
N ARG A 103 -18.16 -3.02 20.15
CA ARG A 103 -17.62 -1.76 20.65
C ARG A 103 -16.66 -1.13 19.66
N LEU A 104 -15.83 -1.92 18.99
CA LEU A 104 -14.95 -1.43 17.92
C LEU A 104 -15.76 -0.96 16.71
N ASP A 105 -16.82 -1.69 16.34
CA ASP A 105 -17.71 -1.29 15.25
C ASP A 105 -18.51 -0.03 15.60
N GLN A 106 -18.95 0.11 16.85
CA GLN A 106 -19.55 1.35 17.34
C GLN A 106 -18.55 2.51 17.26
N LEU A 107 -17.31 2.32 17.75
CA LEU A 107 -16.26 3.34 17.63
C LEU A 107 -16.11 3.76 16.17
N TRP A 108 -15.95 2.81 15.24
CA TRP A 108 -15.75 3.11 13.80
C TRP A 108 -16.87 3.95 13.19
N ARG A 109 -18.13 3.73 13.60
CA ARG A 109 -19.28 4.53 13.15
C ARG A 109 -19.31 5.93 13.77
N GLU A 110 -18.90 6.06 15.02
CA GLU A 110 -18.97 7.31 15.78
C GLU A 110 -17.75 8.22 15.56
N ILE A 111 -16.60 7.64 15.20
CA ILE A 111 -15.31 8.34 15.11
C ILE A 111 -15.30 9.48 14.08
N ARG A 112 -16.18 9.39 13.08
CA ARG A 112 -16.35 10.40 12.02
C ARG A 112 -17.33 11.53 12.39
N LYS A 113 -18.01 11.43 13.53
CA LYS A 113 -18.91 12.50 14.01
C LYS A 113 -18.11 13.63 14.66
N GLY A 114 -18.57 14.86 14.50
CA GLY A 114 -17.89 16.05 15.04
C GLY A 114 -16.86 16.65 14.07
N ASP A 115 -16.07 17.59 14.57
CA ASP A 115 -15.05 18.26 13.76
C ASP A 115 -13.88 17.30 13.47
N MET A 116 -13.38 17.36 12.24
CA MET A 116 -12.22 16.58 11.78
C MET A 116 -11.05 17.53 11.53
N ASN A 117 -9.91 17.24 12.13
CA ASN A 117 -8.64 17.91 11.83
C ASN A 117 -7.60 16.88 11.37
N PRO A 118 -6.44 17.31 10.83
CA PRO A 118 -5.42 16.38 10.34
C PRO A 118 -4.99 15.37 11.42
N THR A 119 -4.72 15.82 12.65
CA THR A 119 -4.29 14.96 13.75
C THR A 119 -5.28 13.83 14.06
N LEU A 120 -6.59 14.13 14.11
CA LEU A 120 -7.61 13.12 14.30
C LEU A 120 -7.71 12.19 13.09
N SER A 121 -7.62 12.73 11.87
CA SER A 121 -7.65 11.92 10.65
C SER A 121 -6.49 10.92 10.61
N HIS A 122 -5.27 11.35 10.95
CA HIS A 122 -4.09 10.47 11.02
C HIS A 122 -4.25 9.41 12.09
N ALA A 123 -4.69 9.78 13.30
CA ALA A 123 -4.95 8.81 14.37
C ALA A 123 -6.03 7.78 14.00
N ILE A 124 -7.05 8.17 13.23
CA ILE A 124 -8.06 7.23 12.71
C ILE A 124 -7.41 6.23 11.74
N ILE A 125 -6.59 6.72 10.81
CA ILE A 125 -5.90 5.86 9.83
C ILE A 125 -4.97 4.89 10.56
N GLU A 126 -4.09 5.37 11.45
CA GLU A 126 -3.15 4.53 12.21
C GLU A 126 -3.88 3.43 13.01
N THR A 127 -4.83 3.82 13.85
CA THR A 127 -5.56 2.88 14.72
C THR A 127 -6.44 1.92 13.94
N SER A 128 -6.81 2.24 12.70
CA SER A 128 -7.60 1.34 11.84
C SER A 128 -6.89 0.00 11.61
N GLY A 129 -5.55 -0.01 11.53
CA GLY A 129 -4.76 -1.23 11.35
C GLY A 129 -4.93 -2.21 12.50
N SER A 130 -4.77 -1.71 13.73
CA SER A 130 -4.97 -2.49 14.96
C SER A 130 -6.40 -3.00 15.07
N ILE A 131 -7.41 -2.16 14.77
CA ILE A 131 -8.82 -2.55 14.79
C ILE A 131 -9.11 -3.67 13.77
N MET A 132 -8.63 -3.53 12.54
CA MET A 132 -8.79 -4.56 11.50
C MET A 132 -8.08 -5.86 11.87
N ALA A 133 -6.92 -5.78 12.55
CA ALA A 133 -6.23 -6.97 13.06
C ALA A 133 -7.09 -7.71 14.09
N VAL A 134 -7.80 -7.00 14.99
CA VAL A 134 -8.72 -7.63 15.96
C VAL A 134 -9.84 -8.37 15.24
N PHE A 135 -10.53 -7.71 14.31
CA PHE A 135 -11.66 -8.30 13.59
C PHE A 135 -11.27 -9.58 12.84
N VAL A 136 -10.10 -9.55 12.20
CA VAL A 136 -9.59 -10.68 11.44
C VAL A 136 -9.06 -11.80 12.35
N SER A 137 -8.41 -11.47 13.47
CA SER A 137 -7.85 -12.47 14.40
C SER A 137 -8.91 -13.30 15.12
N ARG A 138 -10.13 -12.77 15.22
CA ARG A 138 -11.27 -13.44 15.86
C ARG A 138 -12.10 -14.29 14.91
N ASP A 139 -11.77 -14.29 13.61
CA ASP A 139 -12.61 -14.87 12.56
C ASP A 139 -14.06 -14.41 12.75
N SER A 140 -14.25 -13.09 12.84
CA SER A 140 -15.55 -12.49 13.16
C SER A 140 -16.50 -12.59 11.95
N ASP A 141 -16.90 -13.81 11.60
CA ASP A 141 -18.02 -14.15 10.70
C ASP A 141 -19.34 -13.52 11.16
N LYS A 142 -19.38 -12.99 12.39
CA LYS A 142 -20.49 -12.25 12.99
C LYS A 142 -20.64 -10.81 12.47
N LEU A 143 -19.59 -10.25 11.85
CA LEU A 143 -19.66 -8.93 11.26
C LEU A 143 -20.09 -9.06 9.81
N ASP A 144 -21.26 -8.51 9.49
CA ASP A 144 -21.76 -8.47 8.12
C ASP A 144 -20.73 -7.83 7.18
N ASN A 145 -20.47 -8.52 6.05
CA ASN A 145 -19.71 -8.01 4.93
C ASN A 145 -18.22 -7.69 5.21
N MET A 146 -17.52 -8.59 5.89
CA MET A 146 -16.07 -8.49 6.14
C MET A 146 -15.25 -8.31 4.84
N GLU A 147 -15.64 -8.99 3.75
CA GLU A 147 -14.99 -8.82 2.44
C GLU A 147 -15.00 -7.36 1.98
N TRP A 148 -16.17 -6.73 1.92
CA TRP A 148 -16.27 -5.33 1.54
C TRP A 148 -15.49 -4.42 2.51
N ARG A 149 -15.54 -4.70 3.81
CA ARG A 149 -14.84 -3.90 4.82
C ARG A 149 -13.33 -3.94 4.59
N VAL A 150 -12.74 -5.12 4.40
CA VAL A 150 -11.31 -5.29 4.12
C VAL A 150 -10.93 -4.62 2.81
N ARG A 151 -11.72 -4.80 1.76
CA ARG A 151 -11.46 -4.19 0.45
C ARG A 151 -11.50 -2.67 0.52
N SER A 152 -12.58 -2.11 1.04
CA SER A 152 -12.76 -0.66 1.18
C SER A 152 -11.70 -0.04 2.08
N TRP A 153 -11.25 -0.76 3.11
CA TRP A 153 -10.14 -0.31 3.94
C TRP A 153 -8.81 -0.33 3.19
N GLY A 154 -8.53 -1.37 2.39
CA GLY A 154 -7.35 -1.41 1.54
C GLY A 154 -7.34 -0.32 0.46
N ASP A 155 -8.49 -0.03 -0.16
CA ASP A 155 -8.64 1.07 -1.11
C ASP A 155 -8.38 2.42 -0.41
N MET A 156 -8.97 2.64 0.78
CA MET A 156 -8.70 3.85 1.58
C MET A 156 -7.22 4.01 1.92
N LEU A 157 -6.50 2.93 2.26
CA LEU A 157 -5.06 3.00 2.52
C LEU A 157 -4.26 3.30 1.25
N SER A 158 -4.65 2.73 0.11
CA SER A 158 -4.05 3.06 -1.19
C SER A 158 -4.23 4.54 -1.51
N ASP A 159 -5.43 5.09 -1.30
CA ASP A 159 -5.70 6.51 -1.48
C ASP A 159 -4.88 7.39 -0.53
N CYS A 160 -4.64 6.93 0.71
CA CYS A 160 -3.81 7.65 1.68
C CYS A 160 -2.31 7.61 1.35
N LEU A 161 -1.84 6.57 0.66
CA LEU A 161 -0.45 6.40 0.22
C LEU A 161 -0.17 7.05 -1.13
N ASP A 162 -1.19 7.63 -1.78
CA ASP A 162 -0.99 8.42 -2.99
C ASP A 162 0.01 9.55 -2.72
N VAL A 163 0.95 9.72 -3.66
CA VAL A 163 2.10 10.60 -3.52
C VAL A 163 1.72 12.07 -3.33
N ASP A 164 0.55 12.48 -3.81
CA ASP A 164 0.06 13.85 -3.65
C ASP A 164 -0.40 14.14 -2.21
N ASN A 165 -0.47 13.12 -1.34
CA ASN A 165 -0.82 13.31 0.06
C ASN A 165 0.38 13.78 0.91
N PRO A 166 0.10 14.59 1.96
CA PRO A 166 1.12 14.95 2.95
C PRO A 166 1.77 13.72 3.59
N PHE A 167 3.06 13.86 3.94
CA PHE A 167 3.85 12.83 4.63
C PHE A 167 3.07 12.15 5.77
N ASP A 168 2.48 12.93 6.69
CA ASP A 168 1.79 12.39 7.86
C ASP A 168 0.63 11.44 7.49
N THR A 169 -0.06 11.69 6.37
CA THR A 169 -1.15 10.83 5.88
C THR A 169 -0.60 9.51 5.34
N ARG A 170 0.48 9.57 4.55
CA ARG A 170 1.15 8.39 3.99
C ARG A 170 1.78 7.55 5.10
N TYR A 171 2.44 8.19 6.05
CA TYR A 171 3.03 7.56 7.22
C TYR A 171 1.98 6.87 8.09
N ALA A 172 0.86 7.54 8.37
CA ALA A 172 -0.25 6.95 9.10
C ALA A 172 -0.79 5.66 8.45
N ALA A 173 -0.90 5.64 7.12
CA ALA A 173 -1.32 4.45 6.37
C ALA A 173 -0.28 3.31 6.45
N ALA A 174 1.02 3.61 6.35
CA ALA A 174 2.08 2.62 6.50
C ALA A 174 2.15 2.04 7.92
N VAL A 175 1.91 2.86 8.96
CA VAL A 175 1.77 2.41 10.35
C VAL A 175 0.56 1.50 10.52
N ALA A 176 -0.59 1.83 9.92
CA ALA A 176 -1.77 1.00 9.94
C ALA A 176 -1.50 -0.39 9.32
N LEU A 177 -0.81 -0.45 8.18
CA LEU A 177 -0.38 -1.70 7.55
C LEU A 177 0.54 -2.51 8.46
N ARG A 178 1.51 -1.85 9.11
CA ARG A 178 2.42 -2.49 10.07
C ARG A 178 1.68 -3.12 11.23
N SER A 179 0.77 -2.38 11.86
CA SER A 179 -0.05 -2.89 12.98
C SER A 179 -0.93 -4.03 12.52
N PHE A 180 -1.57 -3.92 11.35
CA PHE A 180 -2.42 -4.97 10.78
C PHE A 180 -1.68 -6.28 10.59
N PHE A 181 -0.58 -6.28 9.81
CA PHE A 181 0.15 -7.53 9.50
C PHE A 181 0.91 -8.08 10.71
N SER A 182 1.29 -7.24 11.68
CA SER A 182 1.92 -7.70 12.93
C SER A 182 0.92 -8.39 13.86
N GLY A 183 -0.33 -7.95 13.87
CA GLY A 183 -1.42 -8.50 14.68
C GLY A 183 -2.13 -9.69 14.04
N ALA A 184 -2.31 -9.68 12.72
CA ALA A 184 -3.06 -10.70 11.98
C ALA A 184 -2.19 -11.93 11.58
N ARG A 185 -1.39 -12.47 12.50
CA ARG A 185 -0.38 -13.52 12.20
C ARG A 185 -0.95 -14.86 11.72
N ARG A 186 -2.21 -15.15 12.04
CA ARG A 186 -2.91 -16.41 11.67
C ARG A 186 -3.82 -16.25 10.46
N LEU A 187 -3.69 -15.15 9.74
CA LEU A 187 -4.60 -14.80 8.67
C LEU A 187 -4.45 -15.75 7.46
N SER A 188 -5.57 -16.39 7.08
CA SER A 188 -5.69 -17.04 5.79
C SER A 188 -6.01 -16.00 4.72
N LEU A 189 -4.99 -15.59 3.97
CA LEU A 189 -5.12 -14.56 2.95
C LEU A 189 -5.76 -15.13 1.67
N ASP A 190 -6.90 -14.57 1.30
CA ASP A 190 -7.59 -14.77 0.02
C ASP A 190 -7.66 -13.46 -0.80
N SER A 191 -8.33 -13.47 -1.95
CA SER A 191 -8.36 -12.34 -2.89
C SER A 191 -8.92 -11.04 -2.30
N LYS A 192 -9.72 -11.07 -1.22
CA LYS A 192 -10.28 -9.84 -0.62
C LYS A 192 -9.21 -8.94 0.00
N TYR A 193 -8.02 -9.48 0.27
CA TYR A 193 -6.88 -8.73 0.80
C TYR A 193 -5.99 -8.10 -0.27
N LEU A 194 -6.25 -8.35 -1.57
CA LEU A 194 -5.46 -7.77 -2.66
C LEU A 194 -5.38 -6.23 -2.64
N PRO A 195 -6.44 -5.47 -2.28
CA PRO A 195 -6.33 -4.02 -2.07
C PRO A 195 -5.30 -3.65 -0.99
N VAL A 196 -5.39 -4.26 0.20
CA VAL A 196 -4.45 -4.00 1.32
C VAL A 196 -3.02 -4.38 0.95
N LEU A 197 -2.84 -5.50 0.25
CA LEU A 197 -1.53 -5.94 -0.23
C LEU A 197 -0.97 -5.02 -1.33
N SER A 198 -1.84 -4.40 -2.13
CA SER A 198 -1.42 -3.37 -3.10
C SER A 198 -0.95 -2.11 -2.39
N ALA A 199 -1.71 -1.64 -1.39
CA ALA A 199 -1.32 -0.51 -0.54
C ALA A 199 0.01 -0.79 0.18
N LEU A 200 0.24 -2.01 0.67
CA LEU A 200 1.53 -2.41 1.24
C LEU A 200 2.67 -2.26 0.22
N TYR A 201 2.46 -2.66 -1.03
CA TYR A 201 3.45 -2.48 -2.08
C TYR A 201 3.73 -1.00 -2.35
N ASP A 202 2.69 -0.15 -2.38
CA ASP A 202 2.84 1.29 -2.59
C ASP A 202 3.70 1.93 -1.49
N GLY A 203 3.48 1.57 -0.22
CA GLY A 203 4.33 2.04 0.88
C GLY A 203 5.80 1.58 0.79
N LEU A 204 6.10 0.44 0.14
CA LEU A 204 7.49 -0.04 -0.04
C LEU A 204 8.27 0.74 -1.09
N ILE A 205 7.57 1.46 -1.97
CA ILE A 205 8.15 2.27 -3.06
C ILE A 205 7.89 3.77 -2.87
N ASP A 206 7.51 4.18 -1.66
CA ASP A 206 7.35 5.58 -1.28
C ASP A 206 8.69 6.33 -1.32
N ASP A 207 8.68 7.65 -1.52
CA ASP A 207 9.91 8.46 -1.51
C ASP A 207 10.48 8.68 -0.12
N ASP A 208 9.61 8.73 0.88
CA ASP A 208 10.04 8.94 2.26
C ASP A 208 10.59 7.65 2.89
N GLU A 209 11.73 7.77 3.58
CA GLU A 209 12.39 6.65 4.24
C GLU A 209 11.56 6.07 5.39
N GLU A 210 10.87 6.90 6.16
CA GLU A 210 10.11 6.47 7.33
C GLU A 210 8.84 5.70 6.92
N VAL A 211 8.20 6.13 5.82
CA VAL A 211 7.06 5.40 5.20
C VAL A 211 7.54 4.04 4.71
N ARG A 212 8.68 3.99 3.99
CA ARG A 212 9.28 2.74 3.51
C ARG A 212 9.69 1.81 4.64
N GLU A 213 10.23 2.32 5.74
CA GLU A 213 10.61 1.51 6.90
C GLU A 213 9.38 0.87 7.57
N ALA A 214 8.30 1.64 7.75
CA ALA A 214 7.05 1.12 8.28
C ALA A 214 6.45 0.03 7.38
N ALA A 215 6.43 0.24 6.05
CA ALA A 215 5.96 -0.75 5.08
C ALA A 215 6.87 -2.00 5.04
N ALA A 216 8.20 -1.85 5.13
CA ALA A 216 9.13 -2.96 5.19
C ALA A 216 8.92 -3.82 6.45
N SER A 217 8.64 -3.20 7.60
CA SER A 217 8.26 -3.91 8.81
C SER A 217 6.96 -4.70 8.63
N ALA A 218 5.97 -4.12 7.95
CA ALA A 218 4.70 -4.79 7.64
C ALA A 218 4.91 -6.00 6.71
N ALA A 219 5.68 -5.83 5.64
CA ALA A 219 6.04 -6.90 4.72
C ALA A 219 6.85 -8.02 5.40
N SER A 220 7.72 -7.67 6.37
CA SER A 220 8.47 -8.64 7.16
C SER A 220 7.56 -9.49 8.04
N ALA A 221 6.55 -8.88 8.66
CA ALA A 221 5.55 -9.60 9.46
C ALA A 221 4.71 -10.56 8.59
N LEU A 222 4.38 -10.16 7.36
CA LEU A 222 3.62 -10.95 6.40
C LEU A 222 4.43 -12.12 5.80
N THR A 223 5.67 -11.86 5.39
CA THR A 223 6.50 -12.83 4.65
C THR A 223 7.37 -13.69 5.57
N GLY A 224 7.57 -13.26 6.83
CA GLY A 224 8.49 -13.89 7.78
C GLY A 224 9.97 -13.60 7.49
N ALA A 225 10.28 -12.71 6.53
CA ALA A 225 11.64 -12.36 6.14
C ALA A 225 11.89 -10.86 6.35
N ALA A 226 12.80 -10.53 7.27
CA ALA A 226 13.24 -9.16 7.47
C ALA A 226 14.06 -8.68 6.27
N ALA A 227 13.66 -7.57 5.66
CA ALA A 227 14.33 -6.99 4.52
C ALA A 227 14.17 -5.46 4.48
N VAL A 228 15.13 -4.77 3.87
CA VAL A 228 14.99 -3.34 3.50
C VAL A 228 13.96 -3.18 2.39
N ALA A 229 13.33 -2.00 2.29
CA ALA A 229 12.18 -1.77 1.41
C ALA A 229 12.33 -2.26 -0.05
N PRO A 230 13.44 -2.00 -0.77
CA PRO A 230 13.61 -2.53 -2.13
C PRO A 230 13.58 -4.07 -2.22
N ALA A 231 14.24 -4.75 -1.26
CA ALA A 231 14.27 -6.20 -1.20
C ALA A 231 12.94 -6.78 -0.70
N ALA A 232 12.26 -6.08 0.21
CA ALA A 232 10.91 -6.41 0.65
C ALA A 232 9.89 -6.28 -0.49
N ALA A 233 10.03 -5.29 -1.39
CA ALA A 233 9.18 -5.15 -2.58
C ALA A 233 9.36 -6.33 -3.55
N ASP A 234 10.61 -6.73 -3.84
CA ASP A 234 10.89 -7.91 -4.65
C ASP A 234 10.33 -9.20 -3.99
N GLY A 235 10.52 -9.35 -2.68
CA GLY A 235 10.00 -10.48 -1.91
C GLY A 235 8.48 -10.53 -1.89
N LEU A 236 7.81 -9.39 -1.70
CA LEU A 236 6.35 -9.28 -1.69
C LEU A 236 5.77 -9.65 -3.05
N VAL A 237 6.34 -9.18 -4.16
CA VAL A 237 5.88 -9.53 -5.51
C VAL A 237 6.00 -11.03 -5.77
N GLY A 238 7.10 -11.66 -5.36
CA GLY A 238 7.27 -13.12 -5.44
C GLY A 238 6.25 -13.88 -4.59
N TRP A 239 6.03 -13.42 -3.37
CA TRP A 239 5.05 -13.98 -2.43
C TRP A 239 3.61 -13.85 -2.95
N LEU A 240 3.26 -12.71 -3.56
CA LEU A 240 1.94 -12.48 -4.15
C LEU A 240 1.70 -13.42 -5.34
N ARG A 241 2.69 -13.55 -6.23
CA ARG A 241 2.63 -14.48 -7.36
C ARG A 241 2.38 -15.91 -6.90
N GLU A 242 3.10 -16.38 -5.88
CA GLU A 242 2.98 -17.76 -5.37
C GLU A 242 1.60 -18.07 -4.80
N ARG A 243 0.91 -17.07 -4.24
CA ARG A 243 -0.39 -17.27 -3.57
C ARG A 243 -1.59 -16.90 -4.44
N PHE A 244 -1.45 -15.87 -5.26
CA PHE A 244 -2.53 -15.29 -6.05
C PHE A 244 -2.31 -15.41 -7.55
N GLY A 245 -1.31 -16.16 -8.01
CA GLY A 245 -1.00 -16.30 -9.44
C GLY A 245 -2.18 -16.78 -10.29
N GLU A 246 -3.10 -17.56 -9.72
CA GLU A 246 -4.33 -18.02 -10.41
C GLU A 246 -5.53 -17.07 -10.23
N SER A 247 -5.41 -16.00 -9.45
CA SER A 247 -6.46 -15.01 -9.26
C SER A 247 -6.50 -14.03 -10.44
N GLU A 248 -7.67 -13.91 -11.09
CA GLU A 248 -7.88 -12.95 -12.17
C GLU A 248 -7.62 -11.50 -11.72
N GLU A 249 -8.02 -11.14 -10.51
CA GLU A 249 -7.77 -9.80 -9.96
C GLU A 249 -6.27 -9.54 -9.77
N PHE A 250 -5.50 -10.52 -9.30
CA PHE A 250 -4.06 -10.36 -9.16
C PHE A 250 -3.39 -10.21 -10.52
N ARG A 251 -3.76 -11.02 -11.51
CA ARG A 251 -3.26 -10.92 -12.89
C ARG A 251 -3.56 -9.54 -13.48
N ALA A 252 -4.76 -9.01 -13.25
CA ALA A 252 -5.16 -7.68 -13.70
C ALA A 252 -4.32 -6.57 -13.02
N ARG A 253 -4.14 -6.63 -11.68
CA ARG A 253 -3.28 -5.70 -10.93
C ARG A 253 -1.82 -5.75 -11.41
N LEU A 254 -1.31 -6.96 -11.67
CA LEU A 254 0.04 -7.17 -12.18
C LEU A 254 0.23 -6.56 -13.57
N VAL A 255 -0.74 -6.71 -14.47
CA VAL A 255 -0.71 -6.08 -15.80
C VAL A 255 -0.78 -4.56 -15.68
N CYS A 256 -1.65 -4.01 -14.83
CA CYS A 256 -1.71 -2.58 -14.52
C CYS A 256 -0.34 -2.04 -14.08
N ARG A 257 0.36 -2.75 -13.18
CA ARG A 257 1.70 -2.38 -12.74
C ARG A 257 2.74 -2.44 -13.86
N MET A 258 2.68 -3.44 -14.74
CA MET A 258 3.60 -3.53 -15.89
C MET A 258 3.44 -2.35 -16.84
N VAL A 259 2.22 -1.86 -17.06
CA VAL A 259 1.96 -0.71 -17.95
C VAL A 259 2.01 0.64 -17.25
N GLY A 260 2.34 0.68 -15.96
CA GLY A 260 2.41 1.91 -15.16
C GLY A 260 1.06 2.60 -14.96
N GLN A 261 0.00 1.82 -14.72
CA GLN A 261 -1.34 2.30 -14.46
C GLN A 261 -1.83 1.82 -13.09
N ALA A 262 -2.60 2.66 -12.38
CA ALA A 262 -3.37 2.23 -11.23
C ALA A 262 -4.44 1.20 -11.62
N TYR A 263 -4.67 0.21 -10.76
CA TYR A 263 -5.76 -0.74 -10.93
C TYR A 263 -7.08 -0.13 -10.44
N THR A 264 -8.13 -0.23 -11.25
CA THR A 264 -9.46 0.31 -10.90
C THR A 264 -10.51 -0.79 -10.86
N LEU A 265 -11.32 -0.79 -9.80
CA LEU A 265 -12.53 -1.62 -9.66
C LEU A 265 -13.79 -0.72 -9.65
N PRO A 266 -14.98 -1.28 -9.95
CA PRO A 266 -15.26 -2.58 -10.54
C PRO A 266 -15.29 -2.53 -12.08
N GLY A 267 -14.88 -3.60 -12.76
CA GLY A 267 -15.03 -3.73 -14.22
C GLY A 267 -14.02 -4.68 -14.86
N PRO A 268 -14.19 -4.98 -16.16
CA PRO A 268 -13.14 -5.66 -16.93
C PRO A 268 -11.88 -4.80 -16.97
N LEU A 269 -10.72 -5.43 -17.07
CA LEU A 269 -9.44 -4.71 -17.19
C LEU A 269 -9.48 -3.76 -18.40
N GLN A 270 -9.27 -2.47 -18.14
CA GLN A 270 -9.17 -1.44 -19.16
C GLN A 270 -7.82 -0.73 -19.02
N LEU A 271 -6.97 -0.93 -20.03
CA LEU A 271 -5.66 -0.30 -20.09
C LEU A 271 -5.77 1.01 -20.88
N VAL A 272 -5.16 2.08 -20.37
CA VAL A 272 -4.92 3.31 -21.14
C VAL A 272 -4.04 2.93 -22.33
N PRO A 273 -4.48 3.15 -23.58
CA PRO A 273 -3.73 2.76 -24.77
C PRO A 273 -2.29 3.28 -24.75
N ALA A 274 -1.35 2.46 -25.20
CA ALA A 274 0.08 2.80 -25.22
C ALA A 274 0.33 4.11 -25.99
N GLU A 275 -0.38 4.30 -27.11
CA GLU A 275 -0.36 5.55 -27.89
C GLU A 275 -0.71 6.77 -27.04
N LYS A 276 -1.78 6.69 -26.22
CA LYS A 276 -2.20 7.81 -25.38
C LYS A 276 -1.18 8.09 -24.28
N GLN A 277 -0.57 7.06 -23.69
CA GLN A 277 0.50 7.25 -22.70
C GLN A 277 1.71 7.94 -23.34
N LEU A 278 2.07 7.52 -24.56
CA LEU A 278 3.20 8.06 -25.31
C LEU A 278 2.96 9.50 -25.76
N CYS A 279 1.78 9.80 -26.30
CA CYS A 279 1.39 11.17 -26.65
C CYS A 279 1.43 12.09 -25.43
N LYS A 280 0.92 11.65 -24.27
CA LYS A 280 1.00 12.44 -23.03
C LYS A 280 2.45 12.67 -22.60
N ALA A 281 3.32 11.68 -22.73
CA ALA A 281 4.73 11.80 -22.40
C ALA A 281 5.50 12.74 -23.35
N LEU A 282 5.11 12.76 -24.64
CA LEU A 282 5.69 13.65 -25.65
C LEU A 282 5.20 15.10 -25.52
N ASP A 283 3.97 15.30 -25.03
CA ASP A 283 3.31 16.60 -24.82
C ASP A 283 3.66 17.24 -23.47
N PHE A 284 4.73 16.77 -22.80
CA PHE A 284 5.09 17.29 -21.48
C PHE A 284 5.46 18.78 -21.55
N ASP A 285 4.57 19.64 -21.04
CA ASP A 285 4.69 21.09 -21.03
C ASP A 285 5.73 21.54 -20.00
N ASP A 286 6.88 21.98 -20.52
CA ASP A 286 8.02 22.52 -19.77
C ASP A 286 7.73 23.97 -19.30
N SER A 287 6.50 24.25 -18.88
CA SER A 287 6.11 25.54 -18.34
C SER A 287 7.00 25.85 -17.13
N LEU A 288 7.39 27.12 -16.96
CA LEU A 288 8.36 27.58 -15.95
C LEU A 288 7.98 27.28 -14.48
N PHE A 289 6.80 26.68 -14.26
CA PHE A 289 6.28 26.17 -12.99
C PHE A 289 6.05 24.66 -13.05
N ALA A 290 6.90 23.90 -13.76
CA ALA A 290 6.88 22.45 -13.78
C ALA A 290 6.75 21.96 -12.34
N ALA A 291 5.62 21.34 -12.02
CA ALA A 291 5.37 20.78 -10.71
C ALA A 291 6.52 19.80 -10.43
N GLU A 292 7.20 19.98 -9.29
CA GLU A 292 8.27 19.07 -8.87
C GLU A 292 7.72 17.64 -8.90
N GLU A 293 8.43 16.75 -9.60
CA GLU A 293 8.02 15.36 -9.74
C GLU A 293 7.91 14.74 -8.35
N GLN A 294 6.70 14.35 -8.00
CA GLN A 294 6.40 13.75 -6.71
C GLN A 294 6.89 12.29 -6.73
N ASN A 295 7.63 11.90 -5.70
CA ASN A 295 8.28 10.60 -5.52
C ASN A 295 9.41 10.23 -6.53
N LEU A 296 10.59 10.79 -6.26
CA LEU A 296 11.85 10.50 -6.98
C LEU A 296 12.44 9.11 -6.68
N PHE A 297 11.82 8.31 -5.82
CA PHE A 297 12.31 6.98 -5.46
C PHE A 297 11.88 5.90 -6.46
N ILE A 298 10.78 6.14 -7.19
CA ILE A 298 10.28 5.24 -8.22
C ILE A 298 11.15 5.34 -9.47
N ASP A 299 11.80 4.22 -9.80
CA ASP A 299 12.39 4.00 -11.12
C ASP A 299 11.40 3.17 -11.93
N GLU A 300 10.71 3.82 -12.87
CA GLU A 300 9.65 3.21 -13.67
C GLU A 300 10.10 1.98 -14.47
N VAL A 301 11.36 1.97 -14.90
CA VAL A 301 11.96 0.84 -15.61
C VAL A 301 12.15 -0.33 -14.65
N ARG A 302 12.64 -0.05 -13.43
CA ARG A 302 12.81 -1.04 -12.37
C ARG A 302 11.47 -1.60 -11.92
N GLU A 303 10.44 -0.77 -11.80
CA GLU A 303 9.08 -1.20 -11.43
C GLU A 303 8.52 -2.17 -12.48
N THR A 304 8.52 -1.79 -13.77
CA THR A 304 8.09 -2.70 -14.83
C THR A 304 8.92 -3.98 -14.83
N ALA A 305 10.24 -3.89 -14.68
CA ALA A 305 11.11 -5.06 -14.67
C ALA A 305 10.83 -5.99 -13.48
N ARG A 306 10.39 -5.47 -12.33
CA ARG A 306 9.97 -6.26 -11.17
C ARG A 306 8.69 -7.04 -11.47
N TRP A 307 7.64 -6.37 -11.94
CA TRP A 307 6.37 -7.02 -12.24
C TRP A 307 6.45 -7.97 -13.45
N ARG A 308 7.29 -7.65 -14.43
CA ARG A 308 7.62 -8.54 -15.55
C ARG A 308 8.14 -9.90 -15.09
N ARG A 309 9.00 -9.94 -14.07
CA ARG A 309 9.53 -11.20 -13.53
C ARG A 309 8.39 -12.06 -12.98
N ALA A 310 7.48 -11.47 -12.21
CA ALA A 310 6.31 -12.19 -11.72
C ALA A 310 5.42 -12.69 -12.85
N PHE A 311 5.17 -11.86 -13.87
CA PHE A 311 4.36 -12.23 -15.04
C PHE A 311 4.95 -13.42 -15.82
N ALA A 312 6.27 -13.41 -16.05
CA ALA A 312 6.95 -14.45 -16.82
C ALA A 312 6.87 -15.84 -16.16
N ASP A 313 6.73 -15.88 -14.84
CA ASP A 313 6.64 -17.13 -14.07
C ASP A 313 5.20 -17.66 -13.94
N LEU A 314 4.19 -16.91 -14.38
CA LEU A 314 2.79 -17.34 -14.36
C LEU A 314 2.50 -18.30 -15.52
N ARG A 315 1.55 -19.21 -15.28
CA ARG A 315 0.95 -20.02 -16.36
C ARG A 315 -0.11 -19.19 -17.06
N HIS A 316 0.03 -18.99 -18.36
CA HIS A 316 -0.94 -18.26 -19.17
C HIS A 316 -1.78 -19.25 -19.96
N SER A 317 -3.11 -19.09 -19.92
CA SER A 317 -4.05 -19.84 -20.74
C SER A 317 -4.63 -18.91 -21.81
N GLY A 318 -5.16 -19.47 -22.91
CA GLY A 318 -5.81 -18.68 -23.95
C GLY A 318 -7.08 -17.94 -23.49
N GLU A 319 -7.58 -18.23 -22.29
CA GLU A 319 -8.74 -17.58 -21.67
C GLU A 319 -8.33 -16.44 -20.70
N ASP A 320 -7.02 -16.22 -20.46
CA ASP A 320 -6.54 -15.16 -19.59
C ASP A 320 -6.78 -13.78 -20.22
N GLN A 321 -7.83 -13.11 -19.75
CA GLN A 321 -8.19 -11.76 -20.20
C GLN A 321 -7.05 -10.75 -19.95
N SER A 322 -6.33 -10.87 -18.84
CA SER A 322 -5.24 -9.95 -18.49
C SER A 322 -4.08 -10.10 -19.48
N PHE A 323 -3.74 -11.34 -19.83
CA PHE A 323 -2.77 -11.65 -20.88
C PHE A 323 -3.19 -11.06 -22.23
N GLY A 324 -4.44 -11.28 -22.64
CA GLY A 324 -4.98 -10.75 -23.90
C GLY A 324 -4.95 -9.22 -23.97
N CYS A 325 -5.35 -8.53 -22.89
CA CYS A 325 -5.28 -7.08 -22.78
C CYS A 325 -3.84 -6.56 -22.89
N LEU A 326 -2.89 -7.17 -22.18
CA LEU A 326 -1.48 -6.78 -22.25
C LEU A 326 -0.91 -7.00 -23.66
N LYS A 327 -1.24 -8.12 -24.31
CA LYS A 327 -0.82 -8.43 -25.67
C LYS A 327 -1.29 -7.37 -26.68
N SER A 328 -2.57 -7.02 -26.66
CA SER A 328 -3.11 -5.94 -27.52
C SER A 328 -2.39 -4.61 -27.26
N TRP A 329 -2.23 -4.24 -25.98
CA TRP A 329 -1.57 -3.00 -25.59
C TRP A 329 -0.11 -2.93 -26.07
N VAL A 330 0.62 -4.05 -25.99
CA VAL A 330 2.00 -4.16 -26.48
C VAL A 330 2.07 -4.07 -28.00
N GLU A 331 1.18 -4.76 -28.74
CA GLU A 331 1.15 -4.72 -30.20
C GLU A 331 0.89 -3.30 -30.72
N GLU A 332 -0.08 -2.60 -30.13
CA GLU A 332 -0.36 -1.19 -30.42
C GLU A 332 0.85 -0.31 -30.09
N GLY A 333 1.42 -0.47 -28.89
CA GLY A 333 2.59 0.29 -28.43
C GLY A 333 3.80 0.13 -29.34
N LEU A 334 4.13 -1.10 -29.74
CA LEU A 334 5.26 -1.35 -30.64
C LEU A 334 5.04 -0.70 -32.02
N ASN A 335 3.82 -0.71 -32.55
CA ASN A 335 3.53 -0.02 -33.81
C ASN A 335 3.73 1.50 -33.68
N CYS A 336 3.30 2.11 -32.57
CA CYS A 336 3.56 3.52 -32.29
C CYS A 336 5.07 3.81 -32.21
N LEU A 337 5.83 2.99 -31.46
CA LEU A 337 7.28 3.14 -31.34
C LEU A 337 8.01 3.00 -32.67
N ILE A 338 7.60 2.05 -33.51
CA ILE A 338 8.13 1.89 -34.87
C ILE A 338 7.85 3.13 -35.71
N GLY A 339 6.66 3.73 -35.58
CA GLY A 339 6.30 4.98 -36.26
C GLY A 339 7.21 6.14 -35.83
N LEU A 340 7.36 6.35 -34.52
CA LEU A 340 8.23 7.41 -33.98
C LEU A 340 9.71 7.21 -34.33
N ALA A 341 10.17 5.95 -34.36
CA ALA A 341 11.56 5.64 -34.67
C ALA A 341 11.94 5.87 -36.15
N GLN A 342 11.00 6.27 -37.02
CA GLN A 342 11.30 6.61 -38.42
C GLN A 342 12.05 7.95 -38.55
N GLU A 343 11.96 8.82 -37.55
CA GLU A 343 12.68 10.08 -37.49
C GLU A 343 14.00 9.91 -36.71
N GLU A 344 15.04 10.67 -37.08
CA GLU A 344 16.31 10.64 -36.34
C GLU A 344 16.11 11.25 -34.95
N ASP A 345 16.31 10.43 -33.92
CA ASP A 345 16.16 10.82 -32.51
C ASP A 345 17.38 11.67 -32.08
N GLY A 346 18.59 11.13 -32.26
CA GLY A 346 19.82 11.83 -31.90
C GLY A 346 20.05 11.97 -30.38
N PRO A 347 21.15 12.60 -29.94
CA PRO A 347 21.58 12.60 -28.54
C PRO A 347 20.73 13.45 -27.57
N LEU A 348 19.79 14.25 -28.09
CA LEU A 348 18.83 15.04 -27.31
C LEU A 348 17.40 14.81 -27.83
N GLY A 349 17.17 13.67 -28.50
CA GLY A 349 15.87 13.34 -29.05
C GLY A 349 14.85 12.98 -27.99
N TRP A 350 13.66 12.60 -28.44
CA TRP A 350 12.53 12.28 -27.58
C TRP A 350 12.84 11.15 -26.59
N THR A 351 13.79 10.26 -26.90
CA THR A 351 14.20 9.18 -25.97
C THR A 351 15.00 9.67 -24.77
N SER A 352 15.49 10.91 -24.79
CA SER A 352 16.20 11.53 -23.66
C SER A 352 15.23 12.08 -22.60
N ASN A 353 13.94 12.20 -22.92
CA ASN A 353 12.91 12.56 -21.95
C ASN A 353 12.57 11.32 -21.09
N GLN A 354 12.66 11.47 -19.77
CA GLN A 354 12.45 10.37 -18.81
C GLN A 354 11.05 9.75 -18.88
N HIS A 355 10.00 10.55 -19.10
CA HIS A 355 8.63 10.05 -19.18
C HIS A 355 8.41 9.27 -20.47
N VAL A 356 8.95 9.76 -21.58
CA VAL A 356 8.89 9.05 -22.87
C VAL A 356 9.69 7.74 -22.78
N PHE A 357 10.88 7.80 -22.18
CA PHE A 357 11.71 6.62 -21.95
C PHE A 357 11.00 5.57 -21.09
N ALA A 358 10.32 5.97 -20.02
CA ALA A 358 9.56 5.08 -19.15
C ALA A 358 8.44 4.35 -19.90
N VAL A 359 7.65 5.06 -20.72
CA VAL A 359 6.60 4.44 -21.55
C VAL A 359 7.20 3.45 -22.55
N CYS A 360 8.31 3.82 -23.20
CA CYS A 360 9.01 2.93 -24.13
C CYS A 360 9.53 1.66 -23.42
N ALA A 361 10.16 1.83 -22.26
CA ALA A 361 10.65 0.72 -21.46
C ALA A 361 9.50 -0.23 -21.06
N ARG A 362 8.34 0.31 -20.65
CA ARG A 362 7.13 -0.48 -20.35
C ARG A 362 6.70 -1.35 -21.52
N VAL A 363 6.57 -0.76 -22.72
CA VAL A 363 6.22 -1.48 -23.95
C VAL A 363 7.23 -2.58 -24.24
N LEU A 364 8.53 -2.26 -24.26
CA LEU A 364 9.58 -3.19 -24.66
C LEU A 364 9.78 -4.33 -23.65
N LEU A 365 9.77 -4.02 -22.35
CA LEU A 365 9.90 -5.03 -21.30
C LEU A 365 8.70 -5.98 -21.28
N SER A 366 7.49 -5.46 -21.49
CA SER A 366 6.26 -6.27 -21.60
C SER A 366 6.27 -7.14 -22.85
N ALA A 367 6.72 -6.59 -23.99
CA ALA A 367 6.89 -7.35 -25.23
C ALA A 367 7.82 -8.54 -25.06
N VAL A 368 9.00 -8.32 -24.47
CA VAL A 368 9.95 -9.41 -24.18
C VAL A 368 9.33 -10.45 -23.25
N ALA A 369 8.56 -10.03 -22.25
CA ALA A 369 7.85 -10.95 -21.35
C ALA A 369 6.90 -11.89 -22.13
N ILE A 370 6.09 -11.33 -23.03
CA ILE A 370 5.13 -12.10 -23.84
C ILE A 370 5.86 -13.09 -24.75
N THR A 371 6.99 -12.69 -25.35
CA THR A 371 7.76 -13.58 -26.23
C THR A 371 8.32 -14.81 -25.52
N GLY A 372 8.42 -14.78 -24.18
CA GLY A 372 8.90 -15.90 -23.36
C GLY A 372 7.85 -16.97 -23.02
N ILE A 373 6.55 -16.70 -23.27
CA ILE A 373 5.44 -17.54 -22.78
C ILE A 373 5.10 -18.71 -23.71
N GLY A 374 5.49 -18.66 -25.00
CA GLY A 374 5.29 -19.74 -25.95
C GLY A 374 5.53 -19.29 -27.40
N GLN A 375 5.84 -20.24 -28.31
CA GLN A 375 6.22 -19.91 -29.69
C GLN A 375 5.10 -19.22 -30.49
N ASP A 376 3.84 -19.63 -30.31
CA ASP A 376 2.73 -19.14 -31.13
C ASP A 376 2.12 -17.84 -30.59
N GLU A 377 2.08 -17.67 -29.27
CA GLU A 377 1.42 -16.50 -28.64
C GLU A 377 2.17 -15.18 -28.86
N GLY A 378 3.50 -15.24 -29.02
CA GLY A 378 4.36 -14.06 -29.17
C GLY A 378 4.79 -13.76 -30.60
N ALA A 379 4.37 -14.53 -31.62
CA ALA A 379 4.95 -14.47 -32.96
C ALA A 379 4.87 -13.06 -33.62
N VAL A 380 3.72 -12.39 -33.49
CA VAL A 380 3.52 -11.01 -33.99
C VAL A 380 4.44 -10.03 -33.26
N ILE A 381 4.51 -10.14 -31.94
CA ILE A 381 5.35 -9.28 -31.09
C ILE A 381 6.84 -9.48 -31.40
N VAL A 382 7.28 -10.71 -31.68
CA VAL A 382 8.65 -11.02 -32.12
C VAL A 382 8.99 -10.28 -33.41
N GLU A 383 8.08 -10.27 -34.39
CA GLU A 383 8.26 -9.53 -35.64
C GLU A 383 8.36 -8.02 -35.40
N LEU A 384 7.45 -7.47 -34.60
CA LEU A 384 7.42 -6.06 -34.25
C LEU A 384 8.69 -5.62 -33.50
N LEU A 385 9.18 -6.43 -32.54
CA LEU A 385 10.44 -6.17 -31.83
C LEU A 385 11.64 -6.17 -32.79
N ARG A 386 11.69 -7.10 -33.76
CA ARG A 386 12.76 -7.12 -34.76
C ARG A 386 12.71 -5.87 -35.62
N LYS A 387 11.52 -5.50 -36.12
CA LYS A 387 11.32 -4.30 -36.93
C LYS A 387 11.69 -3.03 -36.16
N PHE A 388 11.28 -2.91 -34.89
CA PHE A 388 11.65 -1.78 -34.04
C PHE A 388 13.17 -1.66 -33.90
N ARG A 389 13.88 -2.78 -33.66
CA ARG A 389 15.34 -2.77 -33.57
C ARG A 389 16.01 -2.35 -34.88
N GLU A 390 15.57 -2.90 -36.01
CA GLU A 390 16.13 -2.55 -37.33
C GLU A 390 15.96 -1.07 -37.67
N VAL A 391 14.78 -0.50 -37.37
CA VAL A 391 14.50 0.92 -37.57
C VAL A 391 15.29 1.76 -36.57
N GLY A 392 15.28 1.40 -35.29
CA GLY A 392 15.95 2.16 -34.24
C GLY A 392 17.48 2.17 -34.35
N GLU A 393 18.10 1.08 -34.84
CA GLU A 393 19.54 1.04 -35.15
C GLU A 393 19.89 2.01 -36.30
N LYS A 394 19.03 2.13 -37.32
CA LYS A 394 19.23 3.08 -38.43
C LYS A 394 19.04 4.53 -38.00
N CYS A 395 18.06 4.79 -37.13
CA CYS A 395 17.68 6.14 -36.70
C CYS A 395 18.32 6.58 -35.37
N ARG A 396 19.30 5.81 -34.87
CA ARG A 396 20.09 6.11 -33.66
C ARG A 396 19.26 6.29 -32.39
N ILE A 397 18.22 5.47 -32.22
CA ILE A 397 17.44 5.38 -30.97
C ILE A 397 18.36 5.03 -29.80
N HIS A 398 18.04 5.55 -28.62
CA HIS A 398 18.78 5.32 -27.39
C HIS A 398 19.12 3.83 -27.16
N GLY A 399 20.42 3.55 -26.95
CA GLY A 399 20.95 2.18 -26.90
C GLY A 399 20.33 1.30 -25.80
N SER A 400 19.94 1.88 -24.67
CA SER A 400 19.24 1.15 -23.61
C SER A 400 17.88 0.59 -24.06
N LEU A 401 17.10 1.35 -24.84
CA LEU A 401 15.81 0.85 -25.38
C LEU A 401 16.05 -0.27 -26.38
N LEU A 402 17.05 -0.13 -27.26
CA LEU A 402 17.44 -1.20 -28.18
C LEU A 402 17.91 -2.47 -27.43
N SER A 403 18.56 -2.31 -26.28
CA SER A 403 18.96 -3.41 -25.42
C SER A 403 17.75 -4.08 -24.74
N MET A 404 16.76 -3.30 -24.31
CA MET A 404 15.51 -3.84 -23.74
C MET A 404 14.69 -4.62 -24.76
N ALA A 405 14.75 -4.24 -26.04
CA ALA A 405 14.07 -4.92 -27.15
C ALA A 405 14.74 -6.25 -27.57
N ARG A 406 15.81 -6.68 -26.89
CA ARG A 406 16.50 -7.94 -27.22
C ARG A 406 15.66 -9.13 -26.79
N LEU A 407 15.35 -9.99 -27.75
CA LEU A 407 14.79 -11.31 -27.48
C LEU A 407 15.79 -12.10 -26.64
N VAL A 408 15.34 -12.59 -25.49
CA VAL A 408 16.14 -13.51 -24.69
C VAL A 408 16.12 -14.85 -25.39
N SER A 409 17.29 -15.37 -25.79
CA SER A 409 17.39 -16.73 -26.30
C SER A 409 16.94 -17.67 -25.18
N VAL A 410 15.77 -18.30 -25.33
CA VAL A 410 15.32 -19.35 -24.42
C VAL A 410 16.27 -20.53 -24.61
N ALA A 411 17.34 -20.58 -23.81
CA ALA A 411 18.11 -21.79 -23.63
C ALA A 411 17.19 -22.79 -22.92
N TYR A 412 16.62 -23.69 -23.71
CA TYR A 412 15.77 -24.78 -23.24
C TYR A 412 16.46 -25.49 -22.07
N LYS A 413 15.91 -25.37 -20.86
CA LYS A 413 16.06 -26.42 -19.86
C LYS A 413 15.28 -27.62 -20.39
N MET A 414 15.97 -28.53 -21.09
CA MET A 414 15.42 -29.85 -21.37
C MET A 414 15.19 -30.60 -20.05
N PRO A 415 14.14 -31.44 -19.99
CA PRO A 415 13.63 -32.04 -18.75
C PRO A 415 14.64 -32.89 -17.98
#